data_AF-A0A1Y6HND0-F1
#
_entry.id   AF-A0A1Y6HND0-F1
#
_cell.length_a   1.000
_cell.length_b   1.000
_cell.length_c   1.000
_cell.angle_alpha   90.00
_cell.angle_beta   90.00
_cell.angle_gamma   90.00
#
_symmetry.space_group_name_H-M   'P 1'
#
loop_
_entity.id
_entity.type
_entity.pdbx_description
1 polymer ?
#
loop_
_entity_poly.entity_id
_entity_poly.type
_entity_poly.pdbx_seq_one_letter_code
_entity_poly.pdbx_strand_id
1 'polypeptide(L)'
;MAALFNTGVDTRLKSAETDFKAAFALAKAKLPVHRVNVAIFGYDMGGGIALAFSKLLIDDICASGRYQAVEVKVRFMGLFDCVTNRYDDNLLTGFIPLSNKVSSEMKLLPEVERCVHYAAAHELRFYKPLTIIGGTASATGSRQELLFPGSQVDVGGGAEAEEAGVLDGLARYPLQMMYNRAYGAGIPMPSFQKMQLERPDLYEEFAISDEAQDFQRKYRTAVTALVENIKEISPAVIRLNLPYVCTYTKPGQRTAEQESQCYVPPEPLVVRTLPKDIQGQMKGHMIIYIQWLRMWYEQFAKTANEHTGSWLLGAPKYPAAKGRYDKLAAELSYLERNARSVDTFNMEQAKKQIDGEVVSNIFVTDPQGQALYWIWNNPGKRLPEVEALYGGFLKYVHDSMAESSFEGAYGSFVASKHYMNRRPMQKIETKPDKSFLGDLWESYKNLYK
;
A
#
# COMPACT_ATOMS: atom_id res chain seq x y z
N MET A 1 -14.29 14.59 -17.51
CA MET A 1 -14.13 16.02 -17.12
C MET A 1 -14.39 16.29 -15.64
N ALA A 2 -15.51 15.87 -15.01
CA ALA A 2 -15.78 16.17 -13.59
C ALA A 2 -14.75 15.61 -12.59
N ALA A 3 -14.22 14.40 -12.82
CA ALA A 3 -13.11 13.82 -12.02
C ALA A 3 -11.75 14.53 -12.24
N LEU A 4 -11.64 15.32 -13.32
CA LEU A 4 -10.44 16.05 -13.70
C LEU A 4 -10.35 17.42 -13.01
N PHE A 5 -11.51 18.03 -12.69
CA PHE A 5 -11.60 19.40 -12.16
C PHE A 5 -12.06 19.49 -10.70
N ASN A 6 -12.11 18.37 -9.98
CA ASN A 6 -12.53 18.32 -8.58
C ASN A 6 -13.90 18.99 -8.28
N THR A 7 -14.76 19.18 -9.30
CA THR A 7 -16.07 19.84 -9.19
C THR A 7 -17.12 19.00 -8.46
N GLY A 8 -16.71 17.87 -7.88
CA GLY A 8 -17.58 16.96 -7.15
C GLY A 8 -17.18 16.70 -5.70
N VAL A 9 -16.09 17.26 -5.17
CA VAL A 9 -15.77 17.12 -3.74
C VAL A 9 -16.77 17.89 -2.89
N ASP A 10 -16.98 19.17 -3.18
CA ASP A 10 -17.94 19.98 -2.43
C ASP A 10 -19.36 19.43 -2.55
N THR A 11 -19.75 18.96 -3.73
CA THR A 11 -21.04 18.29 -3.98
C THR A 11 -21.19 17.04 -3.12
N ARG A 12 -20.16 16.17 -3.05
CA ARG A 12 -20.20 14.94 -2.24
C ARG A 12 -20.20 15.25 -0.74
N LEU A 13 -19.39 16.20 -0.28
CA LEU A 13 -19.40 16.66 1.11
C LEU A 13 -20.76 17.24 1.49
N LYS A 14 -21.36 18.04 0.60
CA LYS A 14 -22.68 18.63 0.83
C LYS A 14 -23.79 17.59 0.81
N SER A 15 -23.69 16.59 -0.06
CA SER A 15 -24.59 15.44 -0.07
C SER A 15 -24.50 14.68 1.25
N ALA A 16 -23.30 14.33 1.70
CA ALA A 16 -23.09 13.62 2.96
C ALA A 16 -23.59 14.40 4.19
N GLU A 17 -23.42 15.72 4.22
CA GLU A 17 -24.02 16.58 5.25
C GLU A 17 -25.56 16.51 5.20
N THR A 18 -26.13 16.61 4.00
CA THR A 18 -27.59 16.58 3.80
C THR A 18 -28.17 15.24 4.24
N ASP A 19 -27.54 14.14 3.85
CA ASP A 19 -27.92 12.77 4.21
C ASP A 19 -27.85 12.54 5.72
N PHE A 20 -26.79 13.02 6.38
CA PHE A 20 -26.67 12.96 7.85
C PHE A 20 -27.83 13.70 8.54
N LYS A 21 -28.11 14.94 8.11
CA LYS A 21 -29.20 15.75 8.69
C LYS A 21 -30.57 15.11 8.47
N ALA A 22 -30.81 14.57 7.28
CA ALA A 22 -32.04 13.87 6.93
C ALA A 22 -32.23 12.59 7.76
N ALA A 23 -31.18 11.77 7.89
CA ALA A 23 -31.20 10.55 8.70
C ALA A 23 -31.49 10.85 10.18
N PHE A 24 -30.86 11.89 10.73
CA PHE A 24 -31.13 12.32 12.11
C PHE A 24 -32.58 12.79 12.30
N ALA A 25 -33.10 13.62 11.39
CA ALA A 25 -34.48 14.10 11.45
C ALA A 25 -35.48 12.94 11.36
N LEU A 26 -35.25 11.99 10.46
CA LEU A 26 -36.09 10.79 10.31
C LEU A 26 -36.08 9.93 11.58
N ALA A 27 -34.91 9.71 12.19
CA ALA A 27 -34.79 8.95 13.43
C ALA A 27 -35.54 9.65 14.59
N LYS A 28 -35.33 10.95 14.74
CA LYS A 28 -35.96 11.78 15.79
C LYS A 28 -37.49 11.85 15.66
N ALA A 29 -38.02 11.80 14.43
CA ALA A 29 -39.46 11.74 14.19
C ALA A 29 -40.09 10.42 14.65
N LYS A 30 -39.31 9.34 14.76
CA LYS A 30 -39.79 8.01 15.18
C LYS A 30 -39.61 7.78 16.69
N LEU A 31 -38.44 8.09 17.22
CA LEU A 31 -38.06 7.79 18.62
C LEU A 31 -37.06 8.84 19.17
N PRO A 32 -36.96 8.98 20.50
CA PRO A 32 -35.89 9.77 21.12
C PRO A 32 -34.50 9.26 20.71
N VAL A 33 -33.65 10.16 20.20
CA VAL A 33 -32.27 9.83 19.79
C VAL A 33 -31.31 10.17 20.92
N HIS A 34 -30.71 9.17 21.55
CA HIS A 34 -29.76 9.36 22.66
C HIS A 34 -28.30 9.51 22.20
N ARG A 35 -27.94 8.88 21.08
CA ARG A 35 -26.58 8.89 20.53
C ARG A 35 -26.60 8.57 19.05
N VAL A 36 -25.67 9.15 18.30
CA VAL A 36 -25.41 8.83 16.89
C VAL A 36 -24.02 8.23 16.75
N ASN A 37 -23.94 7.05 16.12
CA ASN A 37 -22.69 6.42 15.76
C ASN A 37 -22.56 6.45 14.24
N VAL A 38 -21.44 6.94 13.73
CA VAL A 38 -21.18 7.12 12.30
C VAL A 38 -20.08 6.16 11.88
N ALA A 39 -20.31 5.46 10.76
CA ALA A 39 -19.28 4.71 10.05
C ALA A 39 -19.08 5.37 8.68
N ILE A 40 -17.83 5.58 8.29
CA ILE A 40 -17.48 6.23 7.02
C ILE A 40 -16.64 5.25 6.20
N PHE A 41 -16.97 5.08 4.92
CA PHE A 41 -16.19 4.28 3.99
C PHE A 41 -15.74 5.15 2.82
N GLY A 42 -14.51 4.94 2.36
CA GLY A 42 -13.95 5.69 1.23
C GLY A 42 -12.97 4.85 0.42
N TYR A 43 -13.03 4.99 -0.90
CA TYR A 43 -12.11 4.36 -1.83
C TYR A 43 -11.48 5.44 -2.72
N ASP A 44 -10.17 5.36 -2.97
CA ASP A 44 -9.44 6.29 -3.84
C ASP A 44 -9.62 7.73 -3.33
N MET A 45 -10.09 8.65 -4.17
CA MET A 45 -10.40 10.03 -3.76
C MET A 45 -11.54 10.11 -2.74
N GLY A 46 -12.42 9.10 -2.73
CA GLY A 46 -13.44 8.94 -1.69
C GLY A 46 -12.84 8.76 -0.30
N GLY A 47 -11.62 8.23 -0.20
CA GLY A 47 -10.88 8.18 1.06
C GLY A 47 -10.49 9.57 1.57
N GLY A 48 -10.01 10.44 0.68
CA GLY A 48 -9.77 11.85 1.02
C GLY A 48 -11.06 12.56 1.42
N ILE A 49 -12.16 12.34 0.70
CA ILE A 49 -13.47 12.90 1.05
C ILE A 49 -13.95 12.38 2.42
N ALA A 50 -13.70 11.11 2.76
CA ALA A 50 -14.05 10.54 4.07
C ALA A 50 -13.31 11.25 5.22
N LEU A 51 -12.02 11.56 5.03
CA LEU A 51 -11.25 12.36 5.99
C LEU A 51 -11.84 13.77 6.14
N ALA A 52 -12.14 14.46 5.03
CA ALA A 52 -12.72 15.81 5.05
C ALA A 52 -14.10 15.82 5.69
N PHE A 53 -14.93 14.82 5.36
CA PHE A 53 -16.26 14.70 5.92
C PHE A 53 -16.19 14.44 7.42
N SER A 54 -15.25 13.63 7.91
CA SER A 54 -15.11 13.43 9.36
C SER A 54 -14.80 14.73 10.11
N LYS A 55 -13.98 15.60 9.51
CA LYS A 55 -13.66 16.93 10.04
C LYS A 55 -14.83 17.88 9.97
N LEU A 56 -15.44 18.02 8.80
CA LEU A 56 -16.67 18.79 8.60
C LEU A 56 -17.76 18.37 9.59
N LEU A 57 -17.91 17.06 9.80
CA LEU A 57 -18.92 16.51 10.70
C LEU A 57 -18.66 16.90 12.15
N ILE A 58 -17.44 16.73 12.65
CA ILE A 58 -17.10 16.94 14.06
C ILE A 58 -16.94 18.41 14.43
N ASP A 59 -16.34 19.21 13.54
CA ASP A 59 -15.99 20.60 13.83
C ASP A 59 -17.12 21.58 13.44
N ASP A 60 -17.75 21.37 12.29
CA ASP A 60 -18.68 22.36 11.71
C ASP A 60 -20.15 21.95 11.89
N ILE A 61 -20.50 20.69 11.57
CA ILE A 61 -21.89 20.22 11.62
C ILE A 61 -22.29 19.93 13.06
N CYS A 62 -21.43 19.24 13.80
CA CYS A 62 -21.59 18.97 15.22
C CYS A 62 -20.82 20.05 15.98
N ALA A 63 -21.40 20.65 17.01
CA ALA A 63 -20.67 21.56 17.89
C ALA A 63 -19.67 20.77 18.73
N SER A 64 -18.51 20.45 18.14
CA SER A 64 -17.46 19.59 18.73
C SER A 64 -17.98 18.22 19.15
N GLY A 65 -18.62 17.51 18.21
CA GLY A 65 -19.12 16.15 18.43
C GLY A 65 -20.53 16.05 19.04
N ARG A 66 -21.31 17.14 19.10
CA ARG A 66 -22.75 17.09 19.40
C ARG A 66 -23.60 17.72 18.30
N TYR A 67 -24.67 17.04 17.88
CA TYR A 67 -25.67 17.57 16.97
C TYR A 67 -27.03 17.65 17.67
N GLN A 68 -27.61 18.85 17.79
CA GLN A 68 -28.85 19.10 18.54
C GLN A 68 -28.87 18.48 19.96
N ALA A 69 -27.79 18.71 20.72
CA ALA A 69 -27.57 18.13 22.04
C ALA A 69 -27.47 16.60 22.11
N VAL A 70 -27.35 15.90 20.98
CA VAL A 70 -27.08 14.46 20.91
C VAL A 70 -25.60 14.22 20.59
N GLU A 71 -24.95 13.30 21.32
CA GLU A 71 -23.56 12.93 21.07
C GLU A 71 -23.41 12.21 19.72
N VAL A 72 -22.42 12.60 18.93
CA VAL A 72 -22.06 12.02 17.63
C VAL A 72 -20.63 11.49 17.71
N LYS A 73 -20.44 10.20 17.40
CA LYS A 73 -19.10 9.59 17.32
C LYS A 73 -18.84 8.89 16.01
N VAL A 74 -17.68 9.12 15.42
CA VAL A 74 -17.19 8.34 14.28
C VAL A 74 -16.57 7.05 14.83
N ARG A 75 -17.33 5.96 14.80
CA ARG A 75 -16.95 4.67 15.38
C ARG A 75 -15.99 3.89 14.50
N PHE A 76 -16.13 4.06 13.18
CA PHE A 76 -15.37 3.30 12.21
C PHE A 76 -15.12 4.13 10.95
N MET A 77 -13.90 4.07 10.44
CA MET A 77 -13.54 4.59 9.14
C MET A 77 -12.80 3.50 8.34
N GLY A 78 -13.42 3.01 7.27
CA GLY A 78 -12.84 2.02 6.36
C GLY A 78 -12.35 2.68 5.08
N LEU A 79 -11.05 2.67 4.84
CA LEU A 79 -10.43 3.28 3.67
C LEU A 79 -9.83 2.21 2.77
N PHE A 80 -10.02 2.37 1.47
CA PHE A 80 -9.34 1.62 0.42
C PHE A 80 -8.52 2.58 -0.43
N ASP A 81 -7.22 2.34 -0.50
CA ASP A 81 -6.25 3.06 -1.32
C ASP A 81 -6.46 4.59 -1.34
N CYS A 82 -6.48 5.19 -0.14
CA CYS A 82 -6.86 6.58 0.04
C CYS A 82 -5.93 7.54 -0.72
N VAL A 83 -6.50 8.49 -1.47
CA VAL A 83 -5.77 9.55 -2.19
C VAL A 83 -6.31 10.93 -1.79
N THR A 84 -5.45 11.77 -1.21
CA THR A 84 -5.75 13.17 -0.84
C THR A 84 -5.03 14.18 -1.73
N ASN A 85 -3.92 13.78 -2.36
CA ASN A 85 -3.07 14.70 -3.10
C ASN A 85 -3.20 14.37 -4.59
N ARG A 86 -3.29 15.40 -5.43
CA ARG A 86 -2.56 15.38 -6.70
C ARG A 86 -1.29 16.20 -6.47
N TYR A 87 -0.29 15.99 -7.32
CA TYR A 87 0.92 16.84 -7.36
C TYR A 87 0.55 18.31 -7.12
N ASP A 88 1.35 19.01 -6.32
CA ASP A 88 1.15 20.41 -5.96
C ASP A 88 0.65 21.24 -7.13
N ASP A 89 -0.26 22.14 -6.78
CA ASP A 89 -1.13 23.02 -7.57
C ASP A 89 -0.45 23.92 -8.64
N ASN A 90 0.71 23.56 -9.20
CA ASN A 90 1.54 24.50 -9.98
C ASN A 90 1.87 24.12 -11.44
N LEU A 91 1.66 22.90 -11.93
CA LEU A 91 2.02 22.59 -13.34
C LEU A 91 0.84 22.59 -14.33
N LEU A 92 -0.39 22.31 -13.87
CA LEU A 92 -1.58 22.19 -14.74
C LEU A 92 -2.83 22.93 -14.21
N THR A 93 -2.80 23.33 -12.94
CA THR A 93 -3.87 24.01 -12.18
C THR A 93 -3.81 25.53 -12.25
N GLY A 94 -2.86 26.13 -12.98
CA GLY A 94 -2.78 27.58 -13.19
C GLY A 94 -4.02 28.23 -13.83
N PHE A 95 -5.05 27.45 -14.19
CA PHE A 95 -6.29 27.94 -14.78
C PHE A 95 -7.59 27.38 -14.16
N ILE A 96 -7.55 26.51 -13.13
CA ILE A 96 -8.78 25.87 -12.63
C ILE A 96 -8.77 25.72 -11.09
N PRO A 97 -9.60 26.48 -10.35
CA PRO A 97 -9.66 26.41 -8.90
C PRO A 97 -10.27 25.07 -8.44
N LEU A 98 -9.51 24.30 -7.65
CA LEU A 98 -9.97 23.09 -6.97
C LEU A 98 -10.39 23.43 -5.52
N SER A 99 -11.29 22.64 -4.91
CA SER A 99 -11.84 22.92 -3.57
C SER A 99 -10.77 22.94 -2.47
N ASN A 100 -10.73 24.03 -1.69
CA ASN A 100 -9.84 24.24 -0.54
C ASN A 100 -10.13 23.31 0.67
N LYS A 101 -11.16 22.45 0.60
CA LYS A 101 -11.59 21.61 1.74
C LYS A 101 -10.87 20.27 1.87
N VAL A 102 -10.26 19.78 0.79
CA VAL A 102 -9.43 18.57 0.79
C VAL A 102 -8.00 19.03 0.51
N SER A 103 -7.25 19.30 1.58
CA SER A 103 -5.84 19.67 1.46
C SER A 103 -4.95 18.44 1.32
N SER A 104 -3.76 18.67 0.76
CA SER A 104 -2.69 17.67 0.67
C SER A 104 -2.15 17.19 2.04
N GLU A 105 -2.57 17.87 3.11
CA GLU A 105 -2.15 17.64 4.50
C GLU A 105 -3.26 17.04 5.37
N MET A 106 -4.35 16.52 4.79
CA MET A 106 -5.42 15.96 5.60
C MET A 106 -4.96 14.77 6.44
N LYS A 107 -5.27 14.86 7.74
CA LYS A 107 -4.90 13.86 8.75
C LYS A 107 -6.15 13.20 9.30
N LEU A 108 -6.02 11.93 9.65
CA LEU A 108 -7.02 11.21 10.41
C LEU A 108 -7.23 11.92 11.75
N LEU A 109 -8.49 12.22 12.08
CA LEU A 109 -8.85 12.85 13.33
C LEU A 109 -8.69 11.89 14.52
N PRO A 110 -8.17 12.37 15.67
CA PRO A 110 -8.11 11.58 16.90
C PRO A 110 -9.47 11.03 17.36
N GLU A 111 -10.56 11.73 17.06
CA GLU A 111 -11.94 11.40 17.40
C GLU A 111 -12.50 10.19 16.64
N VAL A 112 -11.83 9.75 15.57
CA VAL A 112 -12.17 8.51 14.88
C VAL A 112 -11.70 7.32 15.73
N GLU A 113 -12.64 6.63 16.36
CA GLU A 113 -12.34 5.56 17.32
C GLU A 113 -11.60 4.38 16.69
N ARG A 114 -11.93 4.04 15.44
CA ARG A 114 -11.26 2.98 14.68
C ARG A 114 -11.13 3.35 13.22
N CYS A 115 -9.93 3.23 12.69
CA CYS A 115 -9.65 3.40 11.27
C CYS A 115 -8.89 2.18 10.73
N VAL A 116 -9.37 1.66 9.62
CA VAL A 116 -8.74 0.57 8.88
C VAL A 116 -8.50 1.08 7.47
N HIS A 117 -7.25 1.06 7.02
CA HIS A 117 -6.87 1.48 5.68
C HIS A 117 -6.14 0.35 4.96
N TYR A 118 -6.71 -0.13 3.86
CA TYR A 118 -6.08 -1.11 2.99
C TYR A 118 -5.61 -0.45 1.72
N ALA A 119 -4.38 -0.68 1.29
CA ALA A 119 -3.75 0.07 0.22
C ALA A 119 -3.00 -0.83 -0.75
N ALA A 120 -2.94 -0.41 -2.02
CA ALA A 120 -2.37 -1.19 -3.12
C ALA A 120 -0.84 -1.07 -3.18
N ALA A 121 -0.08 -2.16 -3.00
CA ALA A 121 1.37 -2.06 -2.92
C ALA A 121 2.04 -1.68 -4.25
N HIS A 122 1.39 -1.94 -5.39
CA HIS A 122 1.92 -1.81 -6.75
C HIS A 122 1.14 -0.79 -7.60
N GLU A 123 0.51 0.19 -6.94
CA GLU A 123 -0.06 1.37 -7.60
C GLU A 123 1.03 2.42 -7.85
N LEU A 124 1.43 2.62 -9.10
CA LEU A 124 2.59 3.42 -9.49
C LEU A 124 2.20 4.68 -10.26
N ARG A 125 0.91 4.89 -10.50
CA ARG A 125 0.45 6.09 -11.19
C ARG A 125 0.70 7.31 -10.33
N PHE A 126 1.52 8.20 -10.85
CA PHE A 126 1.99 9.42 -10.17
C PHE A 126 0.89 10.36 -9.68
N TYR A 127 -0.28 10.29 -10.31
CA TYR A 127 -1.43 11.13 -9.98
C TYR A 127 -2.36 10.46 -8.95
N LYS A 128 -1.97 9.28 -8.44
CA LYS A 128 -2.62 8.49 -7.37
C LYS A 128 -1.69 8.30 -6.16
N PRO A 129 -1.11 9.37 -5.58
CA PRO A 129 -0.25 9.21 -4.41
C PRO A 129 -1.06 8.73 -3.20
N LEU A 130 -0.57 7.68 -2.54
CA LEU A 130 -1.21 7.14 -1.34
C LEU A 130 -1.15 8.15 -0.19
N THR A 131 -2.30 8.39 0.45
CA THR A 131 -2.41 9.07 1.74
C THR A 131 -2.12 8.10 2.87
N ILE A 132 -1.06 8.37 3.64
CA ILE A 132 -0.66 7.56 4.79
C ILE A 132 -1.38 8.12 6.00
N ILE A 133 -2.16 7.30 6.70
CA ILE A 133 -2.98 7.74 7.84
C ILE A 133 -2.28 7.52 9.20
N GLY A 134 -1.10 6.89 9.21
CA GLY A 134 -0.31 6.64 10.41
C GLY A 134 -0.86 5.50 11.26
N GLY A 135 -1.32 4.42 10.60
CA GLY A 135 -1.76 3.19 11.27
C GLY A 135 -0.60 2.23 11.52
N THR A 136 -0.81 1.24 12.39
CA THR A 136 0.16 0.15 12.53
C THR A 136 0.05 -0.76 11.31
N ALA A 137 1.20 -1.29 10.88
CA ALA A 137 1.22 -2.33 9.83
C ALA A 137 0.80 -3.72 10.34
N SER A 138 0.35 -3.78 11.59
CA SER A 138 -0.20 -4.95 12.23
C SER A 138 -1.70 -5.01 12.02
N ALA A 139 -2.26 -6.21 12.07
CA ALA A 139 -3.69 -6.45 12.03
C ALA A 139 -4.39 -6.13 13.37
N THR A 140 -3.75 -5.33 14.25
CA THR A 140 -4.18 -5.07 15.64
C THR A 140 -4.22 -3.57 15.93
N GLY A 141 -5.00 -3.20 16.96
CA GLY A 141 -5.15 -1.80 17.38
C GLY A 141 -6.30 -1.06 16.70
N SER A 142 -6.50 0.20 17.13
CA SER A 142 -7.56 1.09 16.62
C SER A 142 -7.23 1.72 15.27
N ARG A 143 -5.96 1.78 14.88
CA ARG A 143 -5.51 2.32 13.60
C ARG A 143 -4.68 1.26 12.89
N GLN A 144 -5.24 0.71 11.82
CA GLN A 144 -4.63 -0.36 11.03
C GLN A 144 -4.41 0.17 9.63
N GLU A 145 -3.22 -0.08 9.10
CA GLU A 145 -2.87 0.26 7.73
C GLU A 145 -2.15 -0.95 7.11
N LEU A 146 -2.68 -1.54 6.04
CA LEU A 146 -2.14 -2.78 5.45
C LEU A 146 -2.00 -2.66 3.94
N LEU A 147 -0.92 -3.23 3.42
CA LEU A 147 -0.64 -3.30 1.99
C LEU A 147 -1.03 -4.66 1.42
N PHE A 148 -1.64 -4.63 0.24
CA PHE A 148 -2.06 -5.77 -0.58
C PHE A 148 -1.31 -5.76 -1.92
N PRO A 149 -1.04 -6.92 -2.54
CA PRO A 149 -0.44 -6.94 -3.88
C PRO A 149 -1.37 -6.26 -4.89
N GLY A 150 -0.77 -5.69 -5.93
CA GLY A 150 -1.47 -5.10 -7.05
C GLY A 150 -1.70 -3.61 -6.96
N SER A 151 -2.44 -3.13 -7.94
CA SER A 151 -2.83 -1.74 -8.15
C SER A 151 -4.10 -1.38 -7.36
N GLN A 152 -4.54 -0.13 -7.49
CA GLN A 152 -5.71 0.38 -6.78
C GLN A 152 -6.96 -0.53 -6.93
N VAL A 153 -7.17 -1.10 -8.13
CA VAL A 153 -8.33 -1.97 -8.41
C VAL A 153 -8.25 -3.33 -7.73
N ASP A 154 -7.04 -3.83 -7.43
CA ASP A 154 -6.82 -5.07 -6.68
C ASP A 154 -7.14 -4.92 -5.19
N VAL A 155 -7.40 -3.69 -4.73
CA VAL A 155 -7.69 -3.38 -3.33
C VAL A 155 -9.10 -2.85 -3.13
N GLY A 156 -9.51 -1.85 -3.91
CA GLY A 156 -10.85 -1.28 -3.80
C GLY A 156 -11.88 -1.89 -4.75
N GLY A 157 -11.45 -2.71 -5.70
CA GLY A 157 -12.30 -3.28 -6.76
C GLY A 157 -12.57 -2.29 -7.90
N GLY A 158 -13.43 -2.72 -8.82
CA GLY A 158 -13.88 -1.92 -9.97
C GLY A 158 -13.22 -2.25 -11.30
N ALA A 159 -12.35 -3.28 -11.35
CA ALA A 159 -11.96 -3.92 -12.60
C ALA A 159 -13.03 -4.94 -13.00
N GLU A 160 -13.34 -5.01 -14.30
CA GLU A 160 -14.17 -6.09 -14.83
C GLU A 160 -13.36 -7.40 -14.84
N ALA A 161 -14.03 -8.54 -14.66
CA ALA A 161 -13.36 -9.83 -14.75
C ALA A 161 -12.69 -9.99 -16.13
N GLU A 162 -11.40 -10.36 -16.13
CA GLU A 162 -10.56 -10.51 -17.34
C GLU A 162 -10.20 -9.20 -18.05
N GLU A 163 -10.35 -8.04 -17.41
CA GLU A 163 -9.74 -6.81 -17.91
C GLU A 163 -8.22 -7.01 -18.08
N ALA A 164 -7.74 -6.86 -19.32
CA ALA A 164 -6.36 -7.19 -19.72
C ALA A 164 -5.89 -8.64 -19.45
N GLY A 165 -6.83 -9.59 -19.25
CA GLY A 165 -6.55 -11.00 -18.98
C GLY A 165 -6.20 -11.30 -17.50
N VAL A 166 -6.48 -10.37 -16.59
CA VAL A 166 -6.27 -10.52 -15.14
C VAL A 166 -7.61 -10.74 -14.44
N LEU A 167 -7.65 -11.62 -13.43
CA LEU A 167 -8.86 -11.90 -12.67
C LEU A 167 -9.06 -10.87 -11.54
N ASP A 168 -10.30 -10.47 -11.30
CA ASP A 168 -10.74 -9.49 -10.29
C ASP A 168 -10.78 -10.03 -8.84
N GLY A 169 -10.52 -11.33 -8.66
CA GLY A 169 -10.70 -12.03 -7.39
C GLY A 169 -9.83 -11.55 -6.23
N LEU A 170 -8.76 -10.81 -6.50
CA LEU A 170 -7.85 -10.34 -5.47
C LEU A 170 -8.47 -9.26 -4.58
N ALA A 171 -9.31 -8.38 -5.15
CA ALA A 171 -9.99 -7.29 -4.42
C ALA A 171 -11.03 -7.80 -3.40
N ARG A 172 -11.54 -9.02 -3.60
CA ARG A 172 -12.47 -9.67 -2.66
C ARG A 172 -11.82 -9.96 -1.30
N TYR A 173 -10.50 -10.12 -1.26
CA TYR A 173 -9.76 -10.34 -0.01
C TYR A 173 -9.77 -9.11 0.92
N PRO A 174 -9.28 -7.91 0.52
CA PRO A 174 -9.40 -6.71 1.34
C PRO A 174 -10.87 -6.33 1.61
N LEU A 175 -11.80 -6.61 0.68
CA LEU A 175 -13.24 -6.44 0.90
C LEU A 175 -13.76 -7.29 2.07
N GLN A 176 -13.55 -8.61 2.06
CA GLN A 176 -13.95 -9.49 3.16
C GLN A 176 -13.29 -9.09 4.48
N MET A 177 -12.00 -8.75 4.44
CA MET A 177 -11.30 -8.28 5.63
C MET A 177 -11.94 -7.00 6.18
N MET A 178 -12.27 -6.02 5.33
CA MET A 178 -12.86 -4.76 5.77
C MET A 178 -14.26 -4.99 6.34
N TYR A 179 -15.04 -5.85 5.69
CA TYR A 179 -16.36 -6.26 6.17
C TYR A 179 -16.30 -6.84 7.58
N ASN A 180 -15.39 -7.80 7.80
CA ASN A 180 -15.19 -8.40 9.12
C ASN A 180 -14.71 -7.38 10.16
N ARG A 181 -13.86 -6.40 9.78
CA ARG A 181 -13.44 -5.30 10.68
C ARG A 181 -14.58 -4.37 11.03
N ALA A 182 -15.42 -4.01 10.07
CA ALA A 182 -16.58 -3.16 10.30
C ALA A 182 -17.63 -3.89 11.17
N TYR A 183 -17.94 -5.15 10.86
CA TYR A 183 -18.82 -5.99 11.66
C TYR A 183 -18.30 -6.12 13.10
N GLY A 184 -17.02 -6.44 13.27
CA GLY A 184 -16.37 -6.53 14.59
C GLY A 184 -16.28 -5.19 15.33
N ALA A 185 -16.39 -4.06 14.64
CA ALA A 185 -16.49 -2.73 15.24
C ALA A 185 -17.93 -2.38 15.67
N GLY A 186 -18.90 -3.28 15.47
CA GLY A 186 -20.30 -3.08 15.84
C GLY A 186 -21.10 -2.26 14.82
N ILE A 187 -20.64 -2.18 13.57
CA ILE A 187 -21.43 -1.55 12.50
C ILE A 187 -22.66 -2.43 12.23
N PRO A 188 -23.87 -1.85 12.06
CA PRO A 188 -25.11 -2.62 11.91
C PRO A 188 -25.20 -3.26 10.53
N MET A 189 -24.47 -4.36 10.36
CA MET A 189 -24.43 -5.21 9.17
C MET A 189 -24.55 -6.69 9.60
N PRO A 190 -25.06 -7.58 8.73
CA PRO A 190 -25.13 -9.00 9.05
C PRO A 190 -23.74 -9.62 9.25
N SER A 191 -23.64 -10.74 9.96
CA SER A 191 -22.40 -11.53 9.92
C SER A 191 -22.24 -12.15 8.53
N PHE A 192 -21.03 -12.58 8.20
CA PHE A 192 -20.77 -13.23 6.91
C PHE A 192 -21.62 -14.51 6.74
N GLN A 193 -21.78 -15.32 7.79
CA GLN A 193 -22.66 -16.49 7.76
C GLN A 193 -24.14 -16.11 7.54
N LYS A 194 -24.58 -15.02 8.18
CA LYS A 194 -25.95 -14.53 8.03
C LYS A 194 -26.19 -13.98 6.61
N MET A 195 -25.22 -13.27 6.03
CA MET A 195 -25.27 -12.82 4.64
C MET A 195 -25.38 -14.02 3.69
N GLN A 196 -24.58 -15.07 3.89
CA GLN A 196 -24.64 -16.28 3.06
C GLN A 196 -26.03 -16.91 3.04
N LEU A 197 -26.71 -16.94 4.20
CA LEU A 197 -28.04 -17.54 4.35
C LEU A 197 -29.15 -16.65 3.79
N GLU A 198 -29.11 -15.34 4.08
CA GLU A 198 -30.21 -14.42 3.78
C GLU A 198 -30.07 -13.73 2.41
N ARG A 199 -28.83 -13.58 1.92
CA ARG A 199 -28.45 -12.86 0.71
C ARG A 199 -27.31 -13.58 -0.02
N PRO A 200 -27.54 -14.82 -0.50
CA PRO A 200 -26.52 -15.59 -1.20
C PRO A 200 -26.03 -14.87 -2.47
N ASP A 201 -26.90 -14.10 -3.13
CA ASP A 201 -26.54 -13.24 -4.26
C ASP A 201 -25.45 -12.23 -3.91
N LEU A 202 -25.58 -11.56 -2.76
CA LEU A 202 -24.58 -10.62 -2.27
C LEU A 202 -23.34 -11.36 -1.77
N TYR A 203 -23.49 -12.52 -1.14
CA TYR A 203 -22.38 -13.31 -0.62
C TYR A 203 -21.41 -13.74 -1.73
N GLU A 204 -21.91 -14.13 -2.90
CA GLU A 204 -21.07 -14.52 -4.04
C GLU A 204 -20.13 -13.38 -4.49
N GLU A 205 -20.54 -12.11 -4.39
CA GLU A 205 -19.67 -10.96 -4.66
C GLU A 205 -18.45 -10.88 -3.72
N PHE A 206 -18.56 -11.48 -2.54
CA PHE A 206 -17.46 -11.57 -1.58
C PHE A 206 -16.63 -12.86 -1.75
N ALA A 207 -17.08 -13.86 -2.51
CA ALA A 207 -16.43 -15.18 -2.53
C ALA A 207 -15.00 -15.12 -3.11
N ILE A 208 -14.03 -15.66 -2.38
CA ILE A 208 -12.62 -15.69 -2.82
C ILE A 208 -12.26 -17.14 -3.13
N SER A 209 -11.74 -17.39 -4.34
CA SER A 209 -11.27 -18.74 -4.71
C SER A 209 -10.11 -19.20 -3.83
N ASP A 210 -10.01 -20.51 -3.60
CA ASP A 210 -8.94 -21.10 -2.79
C ASP A 210 -7.55 -20.75 -3.33
N GLU A 211 -7.41 -20.68 -4.65
CA GLU A 211 -6.17 -20.30 -5.33
C GLU A 211 -5.77 -18.84 -5.04
N ALA A 212 -6.73 -17.90 -5.09
CA ALA A 212 -6.46 -16.50 -4.76
C ALA A 212 -6.13 -16.33 -3.27
N GLN A 213 -6.81 -17.08 -2.38
CA GLN A 213 -6.47 -17.10 -0.94
C GLN A 213 -5.07 -17.66 -0.68
N ASP A 214 -4.70 -18.74 -1.38
CA ASP A 214 -3.38 -19.37 -1.31
C ASP A 214 -2.28 -18.42 -1.80
N PHE A 215 -2.49 -17.79 -2.96
CA PHE A 215 -1.60 -16.77 -3.50
C PHE A 215 -1.40 -15.62 -2.50
N GLN A 216 -2.49 -15.04 -2.00
CA GLN A 216 -2.43 -13.92 -1.06
C GLN A 216 -1.69 -14.29 0.24
N ARG A 217 -1.92 -15.49 0.78
CA ARG A 217 -1.24 -15.97 1.98
C ARG A 217 0.25 -16.16 1.74
N LYS A 218 0.64 -16.85 0.66
CA LYS A 218 2.05 -17.07 0.30
C LYS A 218 2.75 -15.74 0.01
N TYR A 219 2.08 -14.82 -0.68
CA TYR A 219 2.56 -13.46 -0.90
C TYR A 219 2.83 -12.73 0.42
N ARG A 220 1.88 -12.74 1.35
CA ARG A 220 2.04 -12.11 2.66
C ARG A 220 3.20 -12.73 3.45
N THR A 221 3.37 -14.05 3.40
CA THR A 221 4.50 -14.76 4.02
C THR A 221 5.83 -14.31 3.41
N ALA A 222 5.92 -14.26 2.08
CA ALA A 222 7.14 -13.82 1.37
C ALA A 222 7.50 -12.37 1.73
N VAL A 223 6.53 -11.45 1.71
CA VAL A 223 6.74 -10.06 2.14
C VAL A 223 7.21 -10.00 3.58
N THR A 224 6.58 -10.76 4.49
CA THR A 224 6.91 -10.77 5.91
C THR A 224 8.36 -11.22 6.13
N ALA A 225 8.81 -12.27 5.46
CA ALA A 225 10.19 -12.76 5.53
C ALA A 225 11.21 -11.73 5.00
N LEU A 226 10.82 -10.90 4.03
CA LEU A 226 11.70 -9.86 3.46
C LEU A 226 11.88 -8.62 4.33
N VAL A 227 10.95 -8.37 5.27
CA VAL A 227 10.91 -7.15 6.09
C VAL A 227 11.00 -7.40 7.59
N GLU A 228 11.01 -8.66 8.02
CA GLU A 228 11.22 -8.99 9.42
C GLU A 228 12.66 -8.69 9.84
N ASN A 229 12.80 -8.03 10.98
CA ASN A 229 14.09 -7.82 11.63
C ASN A 229 14.32 -8.93 12.64
N ILE A 230 15.46 -9.60 12.53
CA ILE A 230 15.89 -10.68 13.42
C ILE A 230 16.98 -10.12 14.34
N LYS A 231 16.71 -10.13 15.64
CA LYS A 231 17.69 -9.79 16.68
C LYS A 231 17.97 -11.01 17.53
N GLU A 232 19.22 -11.45 17.50
CA GLU A 232 19.71 -12.49 18.41
C GLU A 232 20.16 -11.86 19.72
N ILE A 233 19.62 -12.37 20.83
CA ILE A 233 20.07 -12.03 22.18
C ILE A 233 20.90 -13.21 22.66
N SER A 234 22.22 -13.05 22.65
CA SER A 234 23.14 -14.12 23.02
C SER A 234 22.97 -14.52 24.50
N PRO A 235 23.26 -15.79 24.86
CA PRO A 235 23.24 -16.24 26.25
C PRO A 235 24.10 -15.36 27.18
N ALA A 236 25.20 -14.78 26.67
CA ALA A 236 26.05 -13.86 27.41
C ALA A 236 25.31 -12.55 27.78
N VAL A 237 24.57 -11.95 26.84
CA VAL A 237 23.80 -10.73 27.09
C VAL A 237 22.67 -11.00 28.10
N ILE A 238 21.97 -12.14 27.98
CA ILE A 238 20.93 -12.54 28.93
C ILE A 238 21.53 -12.67 30.34
N ARG A 239 22.71 -13.31 30.45
CA ARG A 239 23.40 -13.52 31.72
C ARG A 239 23.80 -12.22 32.40
N LEU A 240 24.20 -11.20 31.65
CA LEU A 240 24.56 -9.87 32.19
C LEU A 240 23.36 -9.15 32.82
N ASN A 241 22.15 -9.42 32.33
CA ASN A 241 20.92 -8.82 32.84
C ASN A 241 20.24 -9.65 33.95
N LEU A 242 20.85 -10.74 34.41
CA LEU A 242 20.29 -11.52 35.52
C LEU A 242 20.43 -10.79 36.86
N PRO A 243 19.49 -10.97 37.80
CA PRO A 243 19.57 -10.37 39.12
C PRO A 243 20.78 -10.91 39.91
N TYR A 244 21.27 -10.13 40.87
CA TYR A 244 22.47 -10.45 41.66
C TYR A 244 22.48 -11.86 42.26
N VAL A 245 21.33 -12.34 42.74
CA VAL A 245 21.15 -13.71 43.29
C VAL A 245 21.60 -14.81 42.31
N CYS A 246 21.45 -14.59 41.01
CA CYS A 246 21.87 -15.54 39.98
C CYS A 246 23.39 -15.53 39.76
N THR A 247 24.05 -14.40 40.01
CA THR A 247 25.51 -14.27 39.87
C THR A 247 26.25 -14.80 41.10
N TYR A 248 25.68 -14.68 42.29
CA TYR A 248 26.27 -15.14 43.54
C TYR A 248 26.13 -16.66 43.74
N THR A 249 24.98 -17.23 43.34
CA THR A 249 24.73 -18.67 43.47
C THR A 249 25.19 -19.42 42.22
N LYS A 250 26.18 -20.31 42.39
CA LYS A 250 26.76 -21.09 41.29
C LYS A 250 25.70 -21.97 40.59
N PRO A 251 25.75 -22.10 39.25
CA PRO A 251 24.92 -23.07 38.52
C PRO A 251 25.10 -24.47 39.11
N GLY A 252 24.00 -25.16 39.44
CA GLY A 252 24.00 -26.48 40.10
C GLY A 252 23.89 -26.45 41.63
N GLN A 253 23.96 -25.27 42.26
CA GLN A 253 23.67 -25.07 43.70
C GLN A 253 22.42 -24.21 43.92
N ARG A 254 21.67 -23.95 42.86
CA ARG A 254 20.46 -23.12 42.90
C ARG A 254 19.29 -23.98 43.38
N THR A 255 18.38 -23.36 44.14
CA THR A 255 17.08 -23.99 44.43
C THR A 255 16.24 -24.08 43.16
N ALA A 256 15.24 -24.95 43.12
CA ALA A 256 14.34 -25.08 41.96
C ALA A 256 13.68 -23.75 41.57
N GLU A 257 13.36 -22.91 42.55
CA GLU A 257 12.78 -21.58 42.33
C GLU A 257 13.82 -20.62 41.71
N GLN A 258 15.07 -20.67 42.16
CA GLN A 258 16.18 -19.93 41.57
C GLN A 258 16.55 -20.45 40.17
N GLU A 259 16.39 -21.74 39.89
CA GLU A 259 16.61 -22.30 38.54
C GLU A 259 15.62 -21.74 37.53
N SER A 260 14.36 -21.57 37.91
CA SER A 260 13.36 -20.95 37.03
C SER A 260 13.64 -19.46 36.79
N GLN A 261 14.11 -18.72 37.81
CA GLN A 261 14.39 -17.29 37.71
C GLN A 261 15.75 -16.95 37.07
N CYS A 262 16.73 -17.85 37.19
CA CYS A 262 18.11 -17.63 36.72
C CYS A 262 18.44 -18.43 35.45
N TYR A 263 17.40 -18.86 34.72
CA TYR A 263 17.53 -19.61 33.48
C TYR A 263 18.16 -18.75 32.37
N VAL A 264 19.15 -19.32 31.70
CA VAL A 264 19.71 -18.77 30.45
C VAL A 264 19.61 -19.89 29.41
N PRO A 265 18.92 -19.65 28.28
CA PRO A 265 18.83 -20.66 27.24
C PRO A 265 20.21 -20.98 26.66
N PRO A 266 20.45 -22.24 26.27
CA PRO A 266 21.73 -22.67 25.69
C PRO A 266 21.98 -22.05 24.31
N GLU A 267 20.90 -21.71 23.59
CA GLU A 267 20.94 -21.04 22.30
C GLU A 267 20.49 -19.57 22.42
N PRO A 268 20.93 -18.67 21.52
CA PRO A 268 20.46 -17.29 21.50
C PRO A 268 18.93 -17.20 21.41
N LEU A 269 18.34 -16.28 22.16
CA LEU A 269 16.93 -15.94 21.97
C LEU A 269 16.81 -15.13 20.67
N VAL A 270 16.05 -15.66 19.72
CA VAL A 270 15.78 -15.00 18.45
C VAL A 270 14.48 -14.19 18.59
N VAL A 271 14.60 -12.87 18.57
CA VAL A 271 13.47 -11.95 18.57
C VAL A 271 13.21 -11.49 17.14
N ARG A 272 12.00 -11.74 16.64
CA ARG A 272 11.54 -11.29 15.33
C ARG A 272 10.61 -10.10 15.50
N THR A 273 10.89 -9.00 14.81
CA THR A 273 10.05 -7.80 14.83
C THR A 273 9.68 -7.38 13.42
N LEU A 274 8.43 -6.95 13.24
CA LEU A 274 7.96 -6.39 11.98
C LEU A 274 8.15 -4.87 11.96
N PRO A 275 8.19 -4.25 10.76
CA PRO A 275 8.21 -2.82 10.65
C PRO A 275 6.98 -2.19 11.32
N LYS A 276 7.18 -1.01 11.88
CA LYS A 276 6.15 -0.30 12.67
C LYS A 276 4.95 0.14 11.83
N ASP A 277 5.18 0.47 10.57
CA ASP A 277 4.21 1.08 9.65
C ASP A 277 4.33 0.51 8.22
N ILE A 278 3.40 0.91 7.36
CA ILE A 278 3.33 0.42 5.99
C ILE A 278 4.49 0.90 5.13
N GLN A 279 5.16 2.00 5.48
CA GLN A 279 6.38 2.41 4.77
C GLN A 279 7.44 1.35 4.98
N GLY A 280 7.63 0.89 6.22
CA GLY A 280 8.50 -0.23 6.53
C GLY A 280 8.15 -1.53 5.76
N GLN A 281 6.86 -1.90 5.67
CA GLN A 281 6.43 -3.10 4.93
C GLN A 281 6.63 -3.00 3.42
N MET A 282 6.47 -1.80 2.85
CA MET A 282 6.53 -1.56 1.40
C MET A 282 7.82 -2.07 0.75
N LYS A 283 8.92 -2.15 1.51
CA LYS A 283 10.21 -2.68 1.04
C LYS A 283 10.06 -4.09 0.44
N GLY A 284 9.44 -5.00 1.18
CA GLY A 284 9.24 -6.38 0.74
C GLY A 284 8.30 -6.47 -0.46
N HIS A 285 7.26 -5.62 -0.48
CA HIS A 285 6.34 -5.56 -1.63
C HIS A 285 7.05 -5.12 -2.92
N MET A 286 7.96 -4.15 -2.83
CA MET A 286 8.71 -3.64 -3.99
C MET A 286 9.76 -4.64 -4.48
N ILE A 287 10.49 -5.31 -3.58
CA ILE A 287 11.46 -6.35 -3.97
C ILE A 287 10.78 -7.43 -4.81
N ILE A 288 9.64 -7.94 -4.33
CA ILE A 288 8.86 -8.95 -5.05
C ILE A 288 8.45 -8.44 -6.43
N TYR A 289 7.89 -7.23 -6.48
CA TYR A 289 7.39 -6.65 -7.72
C TYR A 289 8.49 -6.44 -8.76
N ILE A 290 9.67 -5.95 -8.36
CA ILE A 290 10.83 -5.77 -9.26
C ILE A 290 11.27 -7.11 -9.85
N GLN A 291 11.32 -8.18 -9.04
CA GLN A 291 11.65 -9.53 -9.56
C GLN A 291 10.61 -10.00 -10.58
N TRP A 292 9.32 -9.80 -10.31
CA TRP A 292 8.25 -10.14 -11.26
C TRP A 292 8.29 -9.31 -12.54
N LEU A 293 8.55 -8.01 -12.46
CA LEU A 293 8.75 -7.14 -13.62
C LEU A 293 9.90 -7.62 -14.49
N ARG A 294 11.00 -8.06 -13.86
CA ARG A 294 12.15 -8.61 -14.57
C ARG A 294 11.84 -9.94 -15.24
N MET A 295 11.17 -10.86 -14.54
CA MET A 295 10.71 -12.13 -15.12
C MET A 295 9.82 -11.88 -16.33
N TRP A 296 8.90 -10.92 -16.22
CA TRP A 296 8.06 -10.48 -17.32
C TRP A 296 8.88 -9.92 -18.49
N TYR A 297 9.78 -8.98 -18.23
CA TYR A 297 10.62 -8.38 -19.25
C TYR A 297 11.42 -9.43 -20.03
N GLU A 298 12.08 -10.35 -19.32
CA GLU A 298 12.87 -11.43 -19.94
C GLU A 298 12.01 -12.41 -20.75
N GLN A 299 10.81 -12.74 -20.25
CA GLN A 299 9.87 -13.63 -20.92
C GLN A 299 9.36 -13.01 -22.24
N PHE A 300 8.99 -11.73 -22.21
CA PHE A 300 8.37 -11.04 -23.34
C PHE A 300 9.34 -10.32 -24.28
N ALA A 301 10.61 -10.14 -23.89
CA ALA A 301 11.63 -9.54 -24.76
C ALA A 301 11.77 -10.24 -26.12
N LYS A 302 11.50 -11.55 -26.17
CA LYS A 302 11.61 -12.36 -27.39
C LYS A 302 10.33 -12.36 -28.23
N THR A 303 9.17 -12.13 -27.61
CA THR A 303 7.85 -12.35 -28.22
C THR A 303 7.01 -11.08 -28.37
N ALA A 304 7.40 -9.97 -27.74
CA ALA A 304 6.64 -8.70 -27.75
C ALA A 304 6.48 -8.10 -29.15
N ASN A 305 7.41 -8.39 -30.07
CA ASN A 305 7.37 -7.92 -31.45
C ASN A 305 6.73 -8.93 -32.43
N GLU A 306 6.14 -10.02 -31.94
CA GLU A 306 5.39 -10.95 -32.80
C GLU A 306 4.08 -10.31 -33.27
N HIS A 307 3.79 -10.40 -34.57
CA HIS A 307 2.59 -9.86 -35.20
C HIS A 307 1.75 -10.98 -35.85
N THR A 308 0.43 -10.79 -35.92
CA THR A 308 -0.48 -11.67 -36.65
C THR A 308 -0.36 -11.39 -38.15
N GLY A 309 0.47 -12.16 -38.86
CA GLY A 309 0.64 -12.02 -40.31
C GLY A 309 1.84 -11.15 -40.71
N SER A 310 1.75 -10.45 -41.85
CA SER A 310 2.86 -9.65 -42.40
C SER A 310 3.20 -8.45 -41.51
N TRP A 311 4.50 -8.16 -41.36
CA TRP A 311 5.09 -7.08 -40.54
C TRP A 311 4.45 -5.68 -40.71
N LEU A 312 3.85 -5.39 -41.87
CA LEU A 312 3.26 -4.08 -42.19
C LEU A 312 1.75 -3.95 -41.89
N LEU A 313 1.03 -5.05 -41.69
CA LEU A 313 -0.44 -5.05 -41.54
C LEU A 313 -0.95 -5.91 -40.36
N GLY A 314 -0.06 -6.68 -39.72
CA GLY A 314 -0.43 -7.54 -38.61
C GLY A 314 -0.61 -6.77 -37.30
N ALA A 315 -1.61 -7.15 -36.51
CA ALA A 315 -1.73 -6.66 -35.14
C ALA A 315 -0.71 -7.39 -34.24
N PRO A 316 -0.27 -6.80 -33.12
CA PRO A 316 0.51 -7.53 -32.13
C PRO A 316 -0.20 -8.83 -31.73
N LYS A 317 0.53 -9.94 -31.69
CA LYS A 317 -0.01 -11.25 -31.30
C LYS A 317 -0.44 -11.26 -29.83
N TYR A 318 0.22 -10.46 -28.99
CA TYR A 318 -0.08 -10.28 -27.57
C TYR A 318 -0.13 -8.79 -27.20
N PRO A 319 -1.21 -8.06 -27.54
CA PRO A 319 -1.24 -6.60 -27.45
C PRO A 319 -1.11 -6.06 -26.02
N ALA A 320 -1.77 -6.69 -25.03
CA ALA A 320 -1.60 -6.33 -23.62
C ALA A 320 -0.17 -6.57 -23.13
N ALA A 321 0.46 -7.67 -23.56
CA ALA A 321 1.82 -7.99 -23.17
C ALA A 321 2.86 -7.05 -23.81
N LYS A 322 2.66 -6.71 -25.08
CA LYS A 322 3.47 -5.74 -25.82
C LYS A 322 3.39 -4.35 -25.19
N GLY A 323 2.19 -3.87 -24.86
CA GLY A 323 2.03 -2.54 -24.23
C GLY A 323 2.77 -2.42 -22.90
N ARG A 324 2.72 -3.46 -22.07
CA ARG A 324 3.48 -3.51 -20.82
C ARG A 324 4.99 -3.59 -21.04
N TYR A 325 5.44 -4.43 -21.98
CA TYR A 325 6.85 -4.56 -22.33
C TYR A 325 7.44 -3.24 -22.86
N ASP A 326 6.76 -2.60 -23.82
CA ASP A 326 7.22 -1.35 -24.45
C ASP A 326 7.42 -0.24 -23.42
N LYS A 327 6.56 -0.16 -22.40
CA LYS A 327 6.69 0.82 -21.31
C LYS A 327 7.90 0.57 -20.43
N LEU A 328 8.08 -0.68 -20.00
CA LEU A 328 9.24 -1.06 -19.21
C LEU A 328 10.53 -0.86 -20.02
N ALA A 329 10.54 -1.20 -21.30
CA ALA A 329 11.66 -0.93 -22.20
C ALA A 329 11.94 0.57 -22.36
N ALA A 330 10.90 1.39 -22.49
CA ALA A 330 11.03 2.84 -22.59
C ALA A 330 11.57 3.46 -21.29
N GLU A 331 11.14 2.96 -20.14
CA GLU A 331 11.70 3.34 -18.83
C GLU A 331 13.18 3.01 -18.76
N LEU A 332 13.56 1.78 -19.07
CA LEU A 332 14.96 1.35 -19.00
C LEU A 332 15.84 2.17 -19.95
N SER A 333 15.31 2.46 -21.14
CA SER A 333 15.98 3.36 -22.09
C SER A 333 16.10 4.79 -21.56
N TYR A 334 15.09 5.28 -20.81
CA TYR A 334 15.19 6.57 -20.15
C TYR A 334 16.28 6.56 -19.08
N LEU A 335 16.27 5.56 -18.19
CA LEU A 335 17.23 5.42 -17.09
C LEU A 335 18.66 5.25 -17.62
N GLU A 336 18.84 4.49 -18.69
CA GLU A 336 20.11 4.38 -19.40
C GLU A 336 20.59 5.73 -19.92
N ARG A 337 19.71 6.55 -20.51
CA ARG A 337 20.09 7.87 -21.04
C ARG A 337 20.43 8.88 -19.94
N ASN A 338 19.65 8.91 -18.87
CA ASN A 338 19.61 10.04 -17.92
C ASN A 338 20.20 9.73 -16.53
N ALA A 339 20.30 8.46 -16.18
CA ALA A 339 20.73 8.04 -14.85
C ALA A 339 22.13 7.40 -14.84
N ARG A 340 22.49 6.68 -15.91
CA ARG A 340 23.85 6.12 -16.22
C ARG A 340 24.65 5.69 -14.98
N SER A 341 24.63 4.42 -14.59
CA SER A 341 25.58 3.93 -13.58
C SER A 341 26.97 3.74 -14.21
N VAL A 342 28.02 4.28 -13.59
CA VAL A 342 29.42 4.01 -13.97
C VAL A 342 29.88 2.68 -13.38
N ASP A 343 30.94 2.06 -13.92
CA ASP A 343 31.45 0.77 -13.42
C ASP A 343 31.90 0.82 -11.94
N THR A 344 32.25 2.01 -11.46
CA THR A 344 32.59 2.26 -10.06
C THR A 344 31.37 2.44 -9.17
N PHE A 345 30.17 2.56 -9.76
CA PHE A 345 28.91 2.67 -9.05
C PHE A 345 28.63 1.36 -8.37
N ASN A 346 28.88 1.35 -7.08
CA ASN A 346 28.78 0.16 -6.27
C ASN A 346 27.46 0.17 -5.51
N MET A 347 27.30 -0.94 -4.80
CA MET A 347 26.20 -1.19 -3.93
C MET A 347 26.02 0.05 -3.00
N GLU A 348 26.98 0.37 -2.12
CA GLU A 348 26.82 1.44 -1.12
C GLU A 348 26.43 2.83 -1.69
N GLN A 349 26.81 3.14 -2.93
CA GLN A 349 26.39 4.37 -3.60
C GLN A 349 24.92 4.33 -4.04
N ALA A 350 24.45 3.20 -4.56
CA ALA A 350 23.03 2.98 -4.84
C ALA A 350 22.19 3.21 -3.58
N LYS A 351 22.67 2.72 -2.42
CA LYS A 351 22.03 2.97 -1.12
C LYS A 351 21.83 4.46 -0.86
N LYS A 352 22.90 5.24 -0.86
CA LYS A 352 22.86 6.67 -0.52
C LYS A 352 21.90 7.44 -1.41
N GLN A 353 21.78 7.04 -2.68
CA GLN A 353 20.88 7.67 -3.64
C GLN A 353 19.43 7.26 -3.44
N ILE A 354 19.17 5.99 -3.17
CA ILE A 354 17.85 5.50 -2.77
C ILE A 354 17.46 6.25 -1.50
N ASP A 355 18.35 6.33 -0.50
CA ASP A 355 18.22 7.01 0.80
C ASP A 355 17.96 8.53 0.72
N GLY A 356 18.03 9.12 -0.47
CA GLY A 356 17.90 10.57 -0.67
C GLY A 356 19.03 11.35 -0.01
N GLU A 357 20.15 10.70 0.33
CA GLU A 357 21.35 11.34 0.90
C GLU A 357 22.18 12.05 -0.18
N VAL A 358 21.93 11.73 -1.45
CA VAL A 358 22.57 12.37 -2.59
C VAL A 358 21.59 13.33 -3.25
N VAL A 359 21.89 14.62 -3.19
CA VAL A 359 21.13 15.66 -3.88
C VAL A 359 21.50 15.66 -5.36
N SER A 360 20.53 15.94 -6.22
CA SER A 360 20.78 16.10 -7.64
C SER A 360 21.81 17.20 -7.90
N ASN A 361 22.68 16.97 -8.86
CA ASN A 361 23.71 17.92 -9.28
C ASN A 361 23.96 17.82 -10.79
N ILE A 362 24.91 18.62 -11.31
CA ILE A 362 25.19 18.68 -12.75
C ILE A 362 25.67 17.35 -13.35
N PHE A 363 26.15 16.40 -12.54
CA PHE A 363 26.62 15.09 -12.95
C PHE A 363 25.61 13.97 -12.68
N VAL A 364 24.75 14.13 -11.67
CA VAL A 364 23.70 13.16 -11.30
C VAL A 364 22.38 13.90 -11.16
N THR A 365 21.62 13.99 -12.26
CA THR A 365 20.36 14.73 -12.32
C THR A 365 19.17 13.94 -11.76
N ASP A 366 19.30 12.62 -11.64
CA ASP A 366 18.30 11.71 -11.06
C ASP A 366 18.99 10.58 -10.25
N PRO A 367 19.41 10.86 -9.00
CA PRO A 367 20.08 9.87 -8.16
C PRO A 367 19.25 8.61 -7.93
N GLN A 368 17.94 8.73 -7.66
CA GLN A 368 17.08 7.56 -7.44
C GLN A 368 16.94 6.71 -8.70
N GLY A 369 16.75 7.35 -9.86
CA GLY A 369 16.77 6.66 -11.15
C GLY A 369 18.09 5.92 -11.40
N GLN A 370 19.24 6.49 -10.99
CA GLN A 370 20.55 5.87 -11.19
C GLN A 370 20.69 4.60 -10.36
N ALA A 371 20.24 4.64 -9.11
CA ALA A 371 20.22 3.48 -8.25
C ALA A 371 19.24 2.39 -8.72
N LEU A 372 18.05 2.77 -9.19
CA LEU A 372 17.08 1.83 -9.77
C LEU A 372 17.61 1.16 -11.04
N TYR A 373 18.27 1.91 -11.91
CA TYR A 373 18.93 1.38 -13.11
C TYR A 373 20.04 0.39 -12.77
N TRP A 374 20.85 0.73 -11.76
CA TRP A 374 21.89 -0.17 -11.28
C TRP A 374 21.30 -1.45 -10.66
N ILE A 375 20.23 -1.33 -9.87
CA ILE A 375 19.48 -2.48 -9.31
C ILE A 375 18.92 -3.37 -10.42
N TRP A 376 18.41 -2.78 -11.50
CA TRP A 376 17.93 -3.54 -12.64
C TRP A 376 19.04 -4.36 -13.30
N ASN A 377 20.21 -3.75 -13.49
CA ASN A 377 21.36 -4.38 -14.15
C ASN A 377 22.17 -5.33 -13.24
N ASN A 378 21.99 -5.24 -11.92
CA ASN A 378 22.69 -6.08 -10.96
C ASN A 378 21.71 -6.85 -10.06
N PRO A 379 20.76 -7.62 -10.59
CA PRO A 379 19.53 -7.98 -9.90
C PRO A 379 19.65 -8.97 -8.72
N GLY A 380 20.85 -9.39 -8.32
CA GLY A 380 21.07 -10.45 -7.34
C GLY A 380 20.51 -11.82 -7.76
N LYS A 381 20.51 -12.78 -6.83
CA LYS A 381 19.83 -14.07 -7.02
C LYS A 381 18.32 -13.89 -6.92
N ARG A 382 17.58 -14.62 -7.78
CA ARG A 382 16.13 -14.71 -7.64
C ARG A 382 15.78 -15.56 -6.43
N LEU A 383 14.74 -15.14 -5.71
CA LEU A 383 14.28 -15.85 -4.53
C LEU A 383 13.28 -16.92 -4.95
N PRO A 384 13.53 -18.22 -4.68
CA PRO A 384 12.64 -19.30 -5.10
C PRO A 384 11.18 -19.10 -4.65
N GLU A 385 10.97 -18.56 -3.45
CA GLU A 385 9.65 -18.28 -2.90
C GLU A 385 8.93 -17.16 -3.65
N VAL A 386 9.68 -16.19 -4.19
CA VAL A 386 9.14 -15.07 -4.99
C VAL A 386 8.85 -15.52 -6.43
N GLU A 387 9.73 -16.34 -7.01
CA GLU A 387 9.53 -16.94 -8.33
C GLU A 387 8.29 -17.84 -8.36
N ALA A 388 8.09 -18.65 -7.31
CA ALA A 388 6.92 -19.53 -7.19
C ALA A 388 5.58 -18.77 -7.21
N LEU A 389 5.59 -17.48 -6.85
CA LEU A 389 4.41 -16.62 -6.87
C LEU A 389 4.14 -15.97 -8.23
N TYR A 390 5.09 -16.03 -9.18
CA TYR A 390 4.98 -15.33 -10.45
C TYR A 390 3.74 -15.74 -11.26
N GLY A 391 3.35 -17.01 -11.24
CA GLY A 391 2.12 -17.46 -11.90
C GLY A 391 0.86 -16.77 -11.35
N GLY A 392 0.79 -16.57 -10.03
CA GLY A 392 -0.30 -15.85 -9.39
C GLY A 392 -0.25 -14.34 -9.69
N PHE A 393 0.96 -13.78 -9.81
CA PHE A 393 1.14 -12.41 -10.27
C PHE A 393 0.52 -12.20 -11.66
N LEU A 394 0.78 -13.07 -12.62
CA LEU A 394 0.20 -12.97 -13.97
C LEU A 394 -1.33 -13.08 -13.97
N LYS A 395 -1.88 -13.86 -13.05
CA LYS A 395 -3.30 -14.25 -13.03
C LYS A 395 -4.18 -13.28 -12.25
N TYR A 396 -3.68 -12.72 -11.16
CA TYR A 396 -4.50 -12.02 -10.16
C TYR A 396 -4.09 -10.57 -9.89
N VAL A 397 -2.96 -10.09 -10.42
CA VAL A 397 -2.41 -8.79 -10.02
C VAL A 397 -2.46 -7.84 -11.20
N HIS A 398 -3.27 -6.78 -11.09
CA HIS A 398 -3.29 -5.72 -12.09
C HIS A 398 -2.05 -4.85 -11.95
N ASP A 399 -1.47 -4.52 -13.11
CA ASP A 399 -0.37 -3.58 -13.22
C ASP A 399 -0.95 -2.20 -13.52
N SER A 400 -0.78 -1.26 -12.57
CA SER A 400 -1.22 0.14 -12.70
C SER A 400 -0.59 0.89 -13.87
N MET A 401 0.36 0.28 -14.58
CA MET A 401 1.00 0.84 -15.77
C MET A 401 0.42 0.32 -17.08
N ALA A 402 -0.46 -0.68 -17.06
CA ALA A 402 -1.28 -1.01 -18.22
C ALA A 402 -2.32 0.10 -18.40
N GLU A 403 -2.16 0.92 -19.44
CA GLU A 403 -3.04 2.07 -19.66
C GLU A 403 -4.42 1.63 -20.13
N SER A 404 -5.44 2.29 -19.60
CA SER A 404 -6.66 2.53 -20.37
C SER A 404 -6.36 3.49 -21.52
N SER A 405 -7.04 3.36 -22.66
CA SER A 405 -6.89 4.25 -23.83
C SER A 405 -7.04 5.75 -23.51
N PHE A 406 -7.68 6.08 -22.39
CA PHE A 406 -7.83 7.43 -21.85
C PHE A 406 -6.52 8.02 -21.28
N GLU A 407 -5.65 7.19 -20.71
CA GLU A 407 -4.42 7.62 -20.05
C GLU A 407 -3.25 7.85 -21.03
N GLY A 408 -3.20 7.13 -22.15
CA GLY A 408 -2.19 7.33 -23.21
C GLY A 408 -2.28 8.70 -23.88
N ALA A 409 -3.47 9.30 -23.92
CA ALA A 409 -3.66 10.68 -24.37
C ALA A 409 -3.03 11.72 -23.42
N TYR A 410 -2.98 11.43 -22.12
CA TYR A 410 -2.39 12.31 -21.10
C TYR A 410 -0.90 12.07 -20.87
N GLY A 411 -0.41 10.84 -21.07
CA GLY A 411 1.01 10.49 -20.98
C GLY A 411 1.89 11.27 -21.96
N SER A 412 1.32 11.75 -23.07
CA SER A 412 2.01 12.60 -24.06
C SER A 412 2.13 14.06 -23.63
N PHE A 413 1.28 14.54 -22.71
CA PHE A 413 1.16 15.96 -22.34
C PHE A 413 1.89 16.30 -21.03
N VAL A 414 2.09 15.30 -20.18
CA VAL A 414 2.79 15.46 -18.90
C VAL A 414 4.13 14.74 -19.01
N ALA A 415 5.22 15.45 -18.79
CA ALA A 415 6.55 14.88 -18.59
C ALA A 415 6.61 14.10 -17.25
N SER A 416 5.75 13.09 -17.11
CA SER A 416 5.50 12.32 -15.89
C SER A 416 6.57 11.22 -15.74
N LYS A 417 7.77 11.67 -15.39
CA LYS A 417 8.99 10.90 -15.07
C LYS A 417 8.77 9.59 -14.26
N HIS A 418 8.91 8.44 -14.91
CA HIS A 418 9.61 7.23 -14.41
C HIS A 418 8.78 6.17 -13.65
N TYR A 419 8.56 5.05 -14.36
CA TYR A 419 7.87 3.79 -14.03
C TYR A 419 8.24 3.22 -12.65
N MET A 420 9.50 3.34 -12.24
CA MET A 420 9.99 2.73 -11.00
C MET A 420 9.88 3.63 -9.77
N ASN A 421 9.47 4.91 -9.91
CA ASN A 421 9.81 5.94 -8.93
C ASN A 421 8.67 6.55 -8.09
N ARG A 422 7.44 6.01 -8.07
CA ARG A 422 6.27 6.91 -7.88
C ARG A 422 5.17 6.58 -6.88
N ARG A 423 5.47 5.96 -5.75
CA ARG A 423 4.48 5.97 -4.64
C ARG A 423 5.07 6.26 -3.26
N PRO A 424 5.85 5.36 -2.62
CA PRO A 424 6.54 5.71 -1.37
C PRO A 424 7.67 6.71 -1.64
N MET A 425 8.39 6.52 -2.75
CA MET A 425 9.52 7.36 -3.15
C MET A 425 9.14 8.83 -3.36
N GLN A 426 7.91 9.13 -3.80
CA GLN A 426 7.41 10.52 -3.89
C GLN A 426 7.18 11.20 -2.52
N LYS A 427 6.69 10.48 -1.51
CA LYS A 427 6.57 11.03 -0.14
C LYS A 427 7.92 11.10 0.59
N ILE A 428 8.85 10.26 0.16
CA ILE A 428 10.25 10.29 0.57
C ILE A 428 10.98 11.47 -0.08
N GLU A 429 10.63 11.86 -1.31
CA GLU A 429 11.24 13.00 -2.00
C GLU A 429 10.92 14.35 -1.32
N THR A 430 9.74 14.48 -0.68
CA THR A 430 9.37 15.72 0.03
C THR A 430 9.90 15.81 1.46
N LYS A 431 10.44 14.71 2.02
CA LYS A 431 11.31 14.60 3.21
C LYS A 431 11.61 13.11 3.48
N PRO A 432 12.81 12.59 3.16
CA PRO A 432 13.07 11.16 3.22
C PRO A 432 13.12 10.67 4.66
N ASP A 433 12.33 9.65 4.99
CA ASP A 433 12.66 8.78 6.12
C ASP A 433 13.85 7.90 5.70
N LYS A 434 15.03 8.29 6.17
CA LYS A 434 16.31 7.62 5.87
C LYS A 434 16.30 6.12 6.20
N SER A 435 15.42 5.68 7.12
CA SER A 435 15.31 4.27 7.50
C SER A 435 14.66 3.40 6.42
N PHE A 436 13.75 3.93 5.60
CA PHE A 436 13.04 3.13 4.59
C PHE A 436 14.02 2.52 3.58
N LEU A 437 14.83 3.39 3.04
CA LEU A 437 15.73 3.17 1.94
C LEU A 437 16.96 2.40 2.43
N GLY A 438 17.40 2.73 3.65
CA GLY A 438 18.53 2.12 4.32
C GLY A 438 18.37 0.63 4.65
N ASP A 439 17.14 0.11 4.75
CA ASP A 439 16.89 -1.33 4.94
C ASP A 439 16.44 -2.05 3.66
N LEU A 440 15.82 -1.37 2.68
CA LEU A 440 15.58 -1.94 1.33
C LEU A 440 16.91 -2.45 0.75
N TRP A 441 17.94 -1.66 1.05
CA TRP A 441 19.33 -1.96 0.85
C TRP A 441 19.86 -3.27 1.47
N GLU A 442 19.59 -3.51 2.76
CA GLU A 442 20.09 -4.68 3.47
C GLU A 442 19.47 -5.96 2.91
N SER A 443 18.17 -5.92 2.59
CA SER A 443 17.49 -7.02 1.91
C SER A 443 18.08 -7.29 0.53
N TYR A 444 18.44 -6.24 -0.23
CA TYR A 444 19.08 -6.38 -1.53
C TYR A 444 20.50 -6.97 -1.43
N LYS A 445 21.31 -6.56 -0.44
CA LYS A 445 22.62 -7.19 -0.17
C LYS A 445 22.52 -8.67 0.16
N ASN A 446 21.46 -9.10 0.86
CA ASN A 446 21.23 -10.52 1.15
C ASN A 446 20.95 -11.34 -0.11
N LEU A 447 20.50 -10.73 -1.23
CA LEU A 447 20.35 -11.42 -2.52
C LEU A 447 21.68 -11.75 -3.21
N TYR A 448 22.78 -11.12 -2.79
CA TYR A 448 24.11 -11.29 -3.41
C TYR A 448 25.02 -12.24 -2.63
N LYS A 449 24.68 -12.52 -1.38
CA LYS A 449 25.28 -13.62 -0.61
C LYS A 449 24.72 -14.94 -1.15
#